data_AF-A0AA40YSA9-F1
#
_entry.id   AF-A0AA40YSA9-F1
#
_cell.length_a   1.000
_cell.length_b   1.000
_cell.length_c   1.000
_cell.angle_alpha   90.00
_cell.angle_beta   90.00
_cell.angle_gamma   90.00
#
_symmetry.space_group_name_H-M   'P 1'
#
loop_
_entity.id
_entity.type
_entity.pdbx_description
1 polymer ?
#
loop_
_entity_poly.entity_id
_entity_poly.type
_entity_poly.pdbx_seq_one_letter_code
_entity_poly.pdbx_strand_id
1 'polypeptide(L)'
;MDVKRYTQFEQLVRSLNEANVTPIVSGGFALEILSGYDLDSKLAPLILDDDVISNELMIESVMRTVGFERLDMPELVFSNADDSLSVAFMLQSAVEPLIGHKLPGQFIFTHTEPEFHVLTTYDLYNLFGHLIGDPDRSEKLRHGDAQKLRFMKQLGYIFDRFPMRQMNETHPLLDVTFEFLGDKDFDQVDKIIRSAFDDANYSTGEEEQLVRRLRAGNPFGRKPIEIVAKRGDEILGYVIVSAATVSDNRTGTAVGVVGPVVVDPLHRGRGLGWRLVEEAEIVARFAGYGVLAAIGWPGYWNQFGYIRSTEFGVKPAFEITPEFFMVKELYPSALLRTNGTFRFPDEWQYDQE
;
A
#
# COMPACT_ATOMS: atom_id res chain seq x y z
N MET A 1 5.39 2.50 20.87
CA MET A 1 4.40 3.52 21.24
C MET A 1 4.42 3.73 22.75
N ASP A 2 4.34 4.98 23.22
CA ASP A 2 4.22 5.29 24.65
C ASP A 2 2.88 4.78 25.23
N VAL A 3 2.95 3.98 26.30
CA VAL A 3 1.78 3.30 26.88
C VAL A 3 0.80 4.30 27.51
N LYS A 4 1.30 5.35 28.17
CA LYS A 4 0.45 6.35 28.83
C LYS A 4 -0.32 7.15 27.77
N ARG A 5 0.37 7.60 26.72
CA ARG A 5 -0.23 8.33 25.60
C ARG A 5 -1.28 7.49 24.89
N TYR A 6 -0.98 6.21 24.63
CA TYR A 6 -1.94 5.32 24.00
C TYR A 6 -3.17 5.07 24.88
N THR A 7 -2.99 4.88 26.19
CA THR A 7 -4.10 4.71 27.13
C THR A 7 -5.02 5.94 27.16
N GLN A 8 -4.45 7.15 27.12
CA GLN A 8 -5.23 8.40 27.02
C GLN A 8 -5.99 8.49 25.70
N PHE A 9 -5.36 8.07 24.60
CA PHE A 9 -6.01 7.99 23.30
C PHE A 9 -7.19 6.99 23.33
N GLU A 10 -7.04 5.80 23.90
CA GLU A 10 -8.14 4.84 24.02
C GLU A 10 -9.31 5.39 24.86
N GLN A 11 -9.03 6.11 25.95
CA GLN A 11 -10.08 6.76 26.76
C GLN A 11 -10.85 7.82 25.98
N LEU A 12 -10.15 8.61 25.16
CA LEU A 12 -10.75 9.54 24.23
C LEU A 12 -11.66 8.83 23.22
N VAL A 13 -11.17 7.77 22.57
CA VAL A 13 -11.98 7.03 21.59
C VAL A 13 -13.19 6.39 22.24
N ARG A 14 -13.08 5.83 23.45
CA ARG A 14 -14.25 5.32 24.21
C ARG A 14 -15.31 6.40 24.39
N SER A 15 -14.89 7.62 24.75
CA SER A 15 -15.81 8.74 24.96
C SER A 15 -16.44 9.22 23.65
N LEU A 16 -15.72 9.13 22.52
CA LEU A 16 -16.28 9.35 21.18
C LEU A 16 -17.29 8.25 20.82
N ASN A 17 -16.99 6.97 21.08
CA ASN A 17 -17.89 5.86 20.79
C ASN A 17 -19.19 5.94 21.62
N GLU A 18 -19.12 6.39 22.88
CA GLU A 18 -20.30 6.67 23.71
C GLU A 18 -21.22 7.75 23.11
N ALA A 19 -20.64 8.69 22.33
CA ALA A 19 -21.36 9.68 21.56
C ALA A 19 -21.76 9.19 20.14
N ASN A 20 -21.65 7.88 19.85
CA ASN A 20 -21.84 7.26 18.54
C ASN A 20 -20.91 7.81 17.45
N VAL A 21 -19.67 8.16 17.82
CA VAL A 21 -18.64 8.61 16.89
C VAL A 21 -17.53 7.57 16.82
N THR A 22 -17.28 7.06 15.60
CA THR A 22 -16.18 6.13 15.32
C THR A 22 -15.13 6.87 14.49
N PRO A 23 -13.98 7.25 15.08
CA PRO A 23 -12.98 8.03 14.36
C PRO A 23 -12.10 7.17 13.45
N ILE A 24 -11.56 7.79 12.40
CA ILE A 24 -10.48 7.21 11.59
C ILE A 24 -9.17 7.93 11.94
N VAL A 25 -8.22 7.20 12.53
CA VAL A 25 -6.91 7.71 12.92
C VAL A 25 -6.03 7.89 11.69
N SER A 26 -5.36 9.04 11.63
CA SER A 26 -4.44 9.42 10.56
C SER A 26 -3.11 9.95 11.13
N GLY A 27 -2.25 10.47 10.27
CA GLY A 27 -1.03 11.15 10.66
C GLY A 27 0.08 10.23 11.18
N GLY A 28 1.00 10.81 11.94
CA GLY A 28 2.11 10.06 12.56
C GLY A 28 1.62 9.09 13.63
N PHE A 29 0.53 9.44 14.33
CA PHE A 29 -0.07 8.58 15.33
C PHE A 29 -0.64 7.30 14.71
N ALA A 30 -1.27 7.38 13.52
CA ALA A 30 -1.63 6.19 12.76
C ALA A 30 -0.40 5.31 12.45
N LEU A 31 0.74 5.89 12.05
CA LEU A 31 1.96 5.12 11.83
C LEU A 31 2.48 4.44 13.10
N GLU A 32 2.36 5.06 14.27
CA GLU A 32 2.72 4.42 15.54
C GLU A 32 1.81 3.25 15.86
N ILE A 33 0.49 3.40 15.65
CA ILE A 33 -0.47 2.31 15.83
C ILE A 33 -0.15 1.17 14.86
N LEU A 34 0.04 1.47 13.57
CA LEU A 34 0.32 0.48 12.53
C LEU A 34 1.67 -0.25 12.75
N SER A 35 2.66 0.44 13.30
CA SER A 35 4.03 -0.09 13.39
C SER A 35 4.40 -0.65 14.76
N GLY A 36 3.68 -0.25 15.82
CA GLY A 36 4.05 -0.49 17.21
C GLY A 36 5.25 0.34 17.71
N TYR A 37 5.97 1.05 16.84
CA TYR A 37 7.09 1.90 17.25
C TYR A 37 6.60 3.19 17.91
N ASP A 38 7.44 3.75 18.77
CA ASP A 38 7.23 5.10 19.28
C ASP A 38 7.96 6.07 18.35
N LEU A 39 7.19 6.92 17.66
CA LEU A 39 7.71 7.96 16.76
C LEU A 39 7.61 9.34 17.40
N ASP A 40 7.30 9.41 18.70
CA ASP A 40 7.01 10.63 19.46
C ASP A 40 5.93 11.52 18.81
N SER A 41 4.92 10.89 18.22
CA SER A 41 3.77 11.55 17.60
C SER A 41 2.87 12.12 18.68
N LYS A 42 3.12 13.37 19.06
CA LYS A 42 2.27 14.11 19.99
C LYS A 42 0.93 14.50 19.40
N LEU A 43 0.80 14.57 18.08
CA LEU A 43 -0.45 14.90 17.41
C LEU A 43 -1.10 13.64 16.82
N ALA A 44 -2.36 13.40 17.17
CA ALA A 44 -3.23 12.36 16.64
C ALA A 44 -4.36 12.98 15.79
N PRO A 45 -4.18 13.09 14.46
CA PRO A 45 -5.25 13.49 13.57
C PRO A 45 -6.37 12.44 13.51
N LEU A 46 -7.61 12.87 13.70
CA LEU A 46 -8.82 12.05 13.61
C LEU A 46 -9.71 12.57 12.50
N ILE A 47 -10.06 11.70 11.57
CA ILE A 47 -11.00 11.99 10.50
C ILE A 47 -12.38 11.57 10.99
N LEU A 48 -13.34 12.48 10.87
CA LEU A 48 -14.73 12.25 11.21
C LEU A 48 -15.61 12.59 10.01
N ASP A 49 -16.79 11.99 9.98
CA ASP A 49 -17.85 12.36 9.06
C ASP A 49 -18.16 13.87 9.18
N ASP A 50 -18.45 14.50 8.04
CA ASP A 50 -18.72 15.93 7.92
C ASP A 50 -19.89 16.38 8.82
N ASP A 51 -20.94 15.57 8.93
CA ASP A 51 -22.09 15.87 9.79
C ASP A 51 -21.69 15.85 11.26
N VAL A 52 -20.76 14.97 11.64
CA VAL A 52 -20.25 14.85 13.02
C VAL A 52 -19.36 16.04 13.37
N ILE A 53 -18.41 16.41 12.50
CA ILE A 53 -17.54 17.57 12.73
C ILE A 53 -18.33 18.88 12.81
N SER A 54 -19.41 19.01 12.04
CA SER A 54 -20.26 20.20 12.08
C SER A 54 -20.86 20.47 13.47
N ASN A 55 -20.93 19.44 14.33
CA ASN A 55 -21.36 19.55 15.71
C ASN A 55 -20.17 19.77 16.66
N GLU A 56 -19.49 20.92 16.51
CA GLU A 56 -18.31 21.27 17.32
C GLU A 56 -18.60 21.26 18.83
N LEU A 57 -19.81 21.65 19.26
CA LEU A 57 -20.20 21.63 20.68
C LEU A 57 -20.20 20.21 21.27
N MET A 58 -20.64 19.21 20.51
CA MET A 58 -20.57 17.81 20.92
C MET A 58 -19.11 17.38 21.07
N ILE A 59 -18.27 17.70 20.09
CA ILE A 59 -16.83 17.39 20.15
C ILE A 59 -16.20 18.06 21.37
N GLU A 60 -16.42 19.35 21.58
CA GLU A 60 -15.89 20.06 22.75
C GLU A 60 -16.34 19.44 24.07
N SER A 61 -17.59 19.00 24.17
CA SER A 61 -18.12 18.30 25.34
C SER A 61 -17.41 16.97 25.59
N VAL A 62 -17.22 16.16 24.55
CA VAL A 62 -16.47 14.89 24.64
C VAL A 62 -15.03 15.15 25.07
N MET A 63 -14.34 16.08 24.39
CA MET A 63 -12.94 16.41 24.68
C MET A 63 -12.75 16.90 26.12
N ARG A 64 -13.63 17.76 26.63
CA ARG A 64 -13.57 18.22 28.03
C ARG A 64 -13.76 17.09 29.03
N THR A 65 -14.61 16.11 28.73
CA THR A 65 -14.87 14.96 29.61
C THR A 65 -13.62 14.10 29.82
N VAL A 66 -12.74 14.03 28.81
CA VAL A 66 -11.46 13.32 28.88
C VAL A 66 -10.27 14.23 29.20
N GLY A 67 -10.52 15.48 29.63
CA GLY A 67 -9.48 16.40 30.08
C GLY A 67 -8.65 17.03 28.96
N PHE A 68 -9.22 17.17 27.77
CA PHE A 68 -8.63 17.89 26.64
C PHE A 68 -9.22 19.30 26.52
N GLU A 69 -8.36 20.27 26.23
CA GLU A 69 -8.72 21.68 26.06
C GLU A 69 -8.48 22.15 24.62
N ARG A 70 -9.37 23.00 24.11
CA ARG A 70 -9.30 23.56 22.76
C ARG A 70 -8.12 24.52 22.67
N LEU A 71 -7.24 24.31 21.69
CA LEU A 71 -6.16 25.24 21.37
C LEU A 71 -6.68 26.41 20.52
N ASP A 72 -6.10 27.59 20.69
CA ASP A 72 -6.41 28.79 19.89
C ASP A 72 -5.78 28.69 18.49
N MET A 73 -6.41 27.88 17.63
CA MET A 73 -6.01 27.65 16.24
C MET A 73 -7.24 27.53 15.34
N PRO A 74 -7.15 27.93 14.06
CA PRO A 74 -8.25 27.79 13.10
C PRO A 74 -8.74 26.34 12.97
N GLU A 75 -7.82 25.37 12.97
CA GLU A 75 -8.14 23.95 12.92
C GLU A 75 -8.68 23.47 14.27
N LEU A 76 -9.62 22.52 14.25
CA LEU A 76 -10.25 21.93 15.43
C LEU A 76 -9.28 21.00 16.18
N VAL A 77 -8.44 21.59 17.01
CA VAL A 77 -7.34 20.94 17.74
C VAL A 77 -7.48 21.12 19.24
N PHE A 78 -7.25 20.04 19.97
CA PHE A 78 -7.27 19.99 21.42
C PHE A 78 -5.98 19.39 21.96
N SER A 79 -5.60 19.73 23.19
CA SER A 79 -4.45 19.16 23.90
C SER A 79 -4.84 18.75 25.30
N ASN A 80 -4.22 17.69 25.83
CA ASN A 80 -4.35 17.32 27.22
C ASN A 80 -3.47 18.21 28.12
N ALA A 81 -3.73 18.20 29.43
CA ALA A 81 -3.11 19.13 30.38
C ALA A 81 -1.57 19.07 30.47
N ASP A 82 -0.93 17.94 30.13
CA ASP A 82 0.53 17.79 30.13
C ASP A 82 1.17 17.87 28.74
N ASP A 83 0.41 18.26 27.71
CA ASP A 83 0.82 18.35 26.30
C ASP A 83 1.49 17.07 25.75
N SER A 84 1.17 15.92 26.35
CA SER A 84 1.66 14.63 25.89
C SER A 84 0.89 14.12 24.68
N LEU A 85 -0.36 14.57 24.50
CA LEU A 85 -1.23 14.20 23.40
C LEU A 85 -2.11 15.39 22.98
N SER A 86 -2.00 15.76 21.72
CA SER A 86 -2.92 16.66 21.03
C SER A 86 -3.68 15.91 19.95
N VAL A 87 -4.91 16.33 19.68
CA VAL A 87 -5.82 15.71 18.71
C VAL A 87 -6.30 16.79 17.76
N ALA A 88 -6.19 16.53 16.46
CA ALA A 88 -6.72 17.41 15.42
C ALA A 88 -7.84 16.72 14.66
N PHE A 89 -8.98 17.37 14.49
CA PHE A 89 -10.09 16.82 13.72
C PHE A 89 -10.04 17.28 12.26
N MET A 90 -10.27 16.34 11.34
CA MET A 90 -10.26 16.55 9.90
C MET A 90 -11.58 16.09 9.30
N LEU A 91 -12.13 16.91 8.40
CA LEU A 91 -13.33 16.56 7.63
C LEU A 91 -13.03 15.40 6.68
N GLN A 92 -13.92 14.41 6.64
CA GLN A 92 -13.80 13.30 5.72
C GLN A 92 -13.78 13.78 4.27
N SER A 93 -14.66 14.70 3.88
CA SER A 93 -14.70 15.27 2.53
C SER A 93 -13.43 16.06 2.13
N ALA A 94 -12.66 16.53 3.11
CA ALA A 94 -11.37 17.17 2.85
C ALA A 94 -10.24 16.14 2.61
N VAL A 95 -10.40 14.91 3.12
CA VAL A 95 -9.39 13.85 3.00
C VAL A 95 -9.62 12.97 1.77
N GLU A 96 -10.86 12.60 1.46
CA GLU A 96 -11.20 11.70 0.35
C GLU A 96 -10.57 12.10 -1.01
N PRO A 97 -10.56 13.39 -1.41
CA PRO A 97 -9.91 13.81 -2.66
C PRO A 97 -8.39 13.59 -2.65
N LEU A 98 -7.76 13.67 -1.48
CA LEU A 98 -6.29 13.55 -1.33
C LEU A 98 -5.82 12.10 -1.38
N ILE A 99 -6.67 11.16 -0.93
CA ILE A 99 -6.41 9.72 -0.97
C ILE A 99 -7.01 9.04 -2.22
N GLY A 100 -7.82 9.77 -2.99
CA GLY A 100 -8.35 9.35 -4.29
C GLY A 100 -9.54 8.38 -4.22
N HIS A 101 -10.15 8.19 -3.06
CA HIS A 101 -11.33 7.34 -2.89
C HIS A 101 -12.19 7.77 -1.69
N LYS A 102 -13.44 7.29 -1.64
CA LYS A 102 -14.38 7.60 -0.56
C LYS A 102 -14.13 6.75 0.68
N LEU A 103 -14.31 7.36 1.85
CA LEU A 103 -14.34 6.68 3.12
C LEU A 103 -15.80 6.33 3.50
N PRO A 104 -16.03 5.23 4.22
CA PRO A 104 -15.07 4.16 4.38
C PRO A 104 -14.88 3.35 3.08
N GLY A 105 -13.63 3.21 2.64
CA GLY A 105 -13.23 2.34 1.54
C GLY A 105 -13.06 0.89 1.99
N GLN A 106 -12.17 0.12 1.34
CA GLN A 106 -11.68 -1.14 1.92
C GLN A 106 -11.10 -0.81 3.31
N PHE A 107 -11.83 -1.09 4.38
CA PHE A 107 -11.32 -0.94 5.74
C PHE A 107 -10.21 -1.97 5.97
N ILE A 108 -8.97 -1.53 6.15
CA ILE A 108 -7.82 -2.43 6.31
C ILE A 108 -7.40 -2.56 7.79
N PHE A 109 -7.76 -1.61 8.67
CA PHE A 109 -7.47 -1.72 10.11
C PHE A 109 -8.59 -1.16 10.99
N THR A 110 -9.21 -2.03 11.79
CA THR A 110 -10.24 -1.70 12.78
C THR A 110 -9.84 -2.25 14.13
N HIS A 111 -9.83 -1.38 15.14
CA HIS A 111 -9.81 -1.75 16.55
C HIS A 111 -11.26 -1.76 17.06
N THR A 112 -11.63 -2.65 17.98
CA THR A 112 -13.04 -2.81 18.43
C THR A 112 -13.30 -2.43 19.87
N GLU A 113 -12.28 -2.35 20.70
CA GLU A 113 -12.47 -2.05 22.12
C GLU A 113 -11.41 -1.06 22.65
N PRO A 114 -11.49 0.23 22.34
CA PRO A 114 -12.62 0.94 21.69
C PRO A 114 -12.66 0.83 20.17
N GLU A 115 -13.80 1.17 19.56
CA GLU A 115 -13.98 1.13 18.11
C GLU A 115 -13.34 2.34 17.42
N PHE A 116 -12.35 2.09 16.56
CA PHE A 116 -11.78 3.08 15.65
C PHE A 116 -11.15 2.42 14.43
N HIS A 117 -10.97 3.20 13.37
CA HIS A 117 -10.25 2.77 12.17
C HIS A 117 -8.90 3.45 12.07
N VAL A 118 -7.99 2.90 11.29
CA VAL A 118 -6.69 3.52 11.00
C VAL A 118 -6.50 3.62 9.49
N LEU A 119 -6.15 4.81 8.99
CA LEU A 119 -5.78 4.95 7.59
C LEU A 119 -4.59 4.06 7.26
N THR A 120 -4.62 3.42 6.08
CA THR A 120 -3.54 2.55 5.63
C THR A 120 -2.26 3.34 5.39
N THR A 121 -1.09 2.66 5.35
CA THR A 121 0.12 3.39 4.98
C THR A 121 0.12 3.92 3.56
N TYR A 122 -0.63 3.31 2.64
CA TYR A 122 -0.88 3.87 1.32
C TYR A 122 -1.65 5.20 1.39
N ASP A 123 -2.73 5.26 2.17
CA ASP A 123 -3.54 6.46 2.32
C ASP A 123 -2.78 7.57 3.03
N LEU A 124 -2.03 7.23 4.08
CA LEU A 124 -1.15 8.16 4.77
C LEU A 124 -0.08 8.73 3.83
N TYR A 125 0.47 7.91 2.93
CA TYR A 125 1.45 8.37 1.94
C TYR A 125 0.84 9.42 1.00
N ASN A 126 -0.34 9.13 0.44
CA ASN A 126 -1.04 10.04 -0.47
C ASN A 126 -1.46 11.32 0.25
N LEU A 127 -2.00 11.19 1.47
CA LEU A 127 -2.39 12.31 2.31
C LEU A 127 -1.20 13.23 2.60
N PHE A 128 -0.07 12.71 3.12
CA PHE A 128 1.11 13.53 3.37
C PHE A 128 1.68 14.15 2.09
N GLY A 129 1.69 13.41 0.98
CA GLY A 129 2.14 13.90 -0.31
C GLY A 129 1.43 15.18 -0.74
N HIS A 130 0.11 15.24 -0.58
CA HIS A 130 -0.69 16.42 -0.88
C HIS A 130 -0.57 17.51 0.18
N LEU A 131 -0.66 17.15 1.47
CA LEU A 131 -0.59 18.11 2.58
C LEU A 131 0.71 18.90 2.61
N ILE A 132 1.84 18.30 2.19
CA ILE A 132 3.12 19.01 2.09
C ILE A 132 3.07 20.16 1.06
N GLY A 133 2.28 20.00 0.00
CA GLY A 133 2.10 21.00 -1.06
C GLY A 133 0.99 22.01 -0.79
N ASP A 134 0.19 21.82 0.26
CA ASP A 134 -0.97 22.64 0.59
C ASP A 134 -0.54 24.05 1.06
N PRO A 135 -0.97 25.13 0.37
CA PRO A 135 -0.61 26.50 0.74
C PRO A 135 -1.16 26.92 2.11
N ASP A 136 -2.31 26.40 2.53
CA ASP A 136 -3.01 26.79 3.75
C ASP A 136 -2.49 26.02 4.99
N ARG A 137 -1.67 24.98 4.78
CA ARG A 137 -1.09 24.20 5.86
C ARG A 137 0.07 24.91 6.52
N SER A 138 0.03 25.04 7.86
CA SER A 138 1.07 25.69 8.65
C SER A 138 2.47 25.08 8.43
N GLU A 139 3.51 25.91 8.49
CA GLU A 139 4.91 25.50 8.26
C GLU A 139 5.36 24.39 9.23
N LYS A 140 4.91 24.46 10.49
CA LYS A 140 5.19 23.45 11.52
C LYS A 140 4.62 22.08 11.14
N LEU A 141 3.36 22.02 10.72
CA LEU A 141 2.72 20.77 10.28
C LEU A 141 3.36 20.24 8.99
N ARG A 142 3.64 21.13 8.03
CA ARG A 142 4.30 20.80 6.76
C ARG A 142 5.67 20.16 6.97
N HIS A 143 6.49 20.72 7.87
CA HIS A 143 7.79 20.14 8.21
C HIS A 143 7.63 18.74 8.82
N GLY A 144 6.69 18.59 9.76
CA GLY A 144 6.37 17.31 10.37
C GLY A 144 5.91 16.27 9.34
N ASP A 145 5.12 16.65 8.34
CA ASP A 145 4.63 15.70 7.33
C ASP A 145 5.73 15.30 6.35
N ALA A 146 6.62 16.22 5.98
CA ALA A 146 7.78 15.92 5.17
C ALA A 146 8.73 14.91 5.85
N GLN A 147 8.91 15.01 7.17
CA GLN A 147 9.69 14.03 7.94
C GLN A 147 9.03 12.65 7.93
N LYS A 148 7.72 12.57 8.16
CA LYS A 148 6.96 11.30 8.11
C LYS A 148 7.00 10.67 6.73
N LEU A 149 6.82 11.46 5.67
CA LEU A 149 6.90 10.98 4.30
C LEU A 149 8.31 10.45 3.98
N ARG A 150 9.37 11.11 4.45
CA ARG A 150 10.75 10.62 4.31
C ARG A 150 10.96 9.31 5.07
N PHE A 151 10.46 9.22 6.29
CA PHE A 151 10.53 8.02 7.13
C PHE A 151 9.84 6.82 6.45
N MET A 152 8.61 7.02 5.93
CA MET A 152 7.90 6.01 5.15
C MET A 152 8.64 5.62 3.86
N LYS A 153 9.24 6.58 3.15
CA LYS A 153 10.05 6.31 1.96
C LYS A 153 11.33 5.53 2.26
N GLN A 154 11.96 5.74 3.42
CA GLN A 154 13.19 5.06 3.81
C GLN A 154 12.97 3.61 4.22
N LEU A 155 11.86 3.32 4.90
CA LEU A 155 11.55 1.98 5.39
C LEU A 155 10.76 1.15 4.38
N GLY A 156 10.43 1.70 3.21
CA GLY A 156 9.46 1.09 2.29
C GLY A 156 8.07 1.10 2.92
N TYR A 157 7.04 0.77 2.15
CA TYR A 157 5.66 0.64 2.61
C TYR A 157 5.46 -0.58 3.54
N ILE A 158 6.40 -0.80 4.48
CA ILE A 158 6.58 -1.97 5.33
C ILE A 158 5.72 -1.90 6.59
N PHE A 159 5.12 -0.76 6.92
CA PHE A 159 4.32 -0.66 8.15
C PHE A 159 3.03 -1.46 8.11
N ASP A 160 2.46 -1.68 6.93
CA ASP A 160 1.36 -2.63 6.76
C ASP A 160 1.83 -4.10 6.97
N ARG A 161 3.14 -4.36 7.19
CA ARG A 161 3.79 -5.70 7.34
C ARG A 161 4.10 -6.12 8.76
N PHE A 162 3.93 -5.26 9.77
CA PHE A 162 4.10 -5.76 11.13
C PHE A 162 2.91 -6.66 11.45
N PRO A 163 3.13 -7.92 11.89
CA PRO A 163 2.06 -8.75 12.41
C PRO A 163 1.51 -8.04 13.65
N MET A 164 0.45 -7.28 13.43
CA MET A 164 -0.08 -6.36 14.43
C MET A 164 -0.80 -7.15 15.50
N ARG A 165 -0.33 -6.99 16.74
CA ARG A 165 -1.09 -7.40 17.92
C ARG A 165 -2.40 -6.61 17.92
N GLN A 166 -3.50 -7.35 17.82
CA GLN A 166 -4.91 -6.93 17.83
C GLN A 166 -5.43 -6.38 16.49
N MET A 167 -5.33 -7.20 15.44
CA MET A 167 -6.41 -7.21 14.44
C MET A 167 -7.56 -8.08 15.02
N ASN A 168 -8.82 -7.66 14.87
CA ASN A 168 -10.00 -8.48 15.20
C ASN A 168 -9.90 -9.87 14.59
N GLU A 169 -10.20 -10.94 15.34
CA GLU A 169 -10.19 -12.36 14.92
C GLU A 169 -10.90 -12.71 13.58
N THR A 170 -11.53 -11.74 12.92
CA THR A 170 -12.33 -11.85 11.69
C THR A 170 -11.70 -11.21 10.43
N HIS A 171 -10.55 -10.53 10.51
CA HIS A 171 -9.95 -9.92 9.30
C HIS A 171 -9.40 -11.00 8.33
N PRO A 172 -9.70 -10.95 7.02
CA PRO A 172 -9.36 -12.04 6.08
C PRO A 172 -7.85 -12.26 5.84
N LEU A 173 -6.98 -11.35 6.29
CA LEU A 173 -5.52 -11.45 6.18
C LEU A 173 -4.80 -11.82 7.48
N LEU A 174 -5.51 -11.94 8.61
CA LEU A 174 -4.90 -12.10 9.94
C LEU A 174 -4.03 -13.34 10.09
N ASP A 175 -4.35 -14.37 9.33
CA ASP A 175 -3.70 -15.67 9.33
C ASP A 175 -2.93 -15.92 8.02
N VAL A 176 -2.74 -14.88 7.21
CA VAL A 176 -2.05 -14.96 5.93
C VAL A 176 -0.60 -14.48 6.05
N THR A 177 0.35 -15.35 5.76
CA THR A 177 1.77 -15.04 5.64
C THR A 177 2.17 -14.81 4.19
N PHE A 178 3.23 -14.03 3.97
CA PHE A 178 3.82 -13.81 2.65
C PHE A 178 5.25 -14.32 2.67
N GLU A 179 5.52 -15.31 1.84
CA GLU A 179 6.77 -16.07 1.90
C GLU A 179 7.35 -16.27 0.51
N PHE A 180 8.66 -16.45 0.42
CA PHE A 180 9.29 -16.90 -0.81
C PHE A 180 8.80 -18.30 -1.16
N LEU A 181 8.52 -18.52 -2.44
CA LEU A 181 8.08 -19.82 -2.92
C LEU A 181 9.13 -20.89 -2.63
N GLY A 182 8.73 -21.98 -1.97
CA GLY A 182 9.53 -23.19 -1.84
C GLY A 182 9.13 -24.26 -2.85
N ASP A 183 10.06 -25.15 -3.20
CA ASP A 183 9.85 -26.21 -4.20
C ASP A 183 8.62 -27.09 -3.92
N LYS A 184 8.29 -27.31 -2.64
CA LYS A 184 7.11 -28.08 -2.20
C LYS A 184 5.77 -27.46 -2.60
N ASP A 185 5.76 -26.17 -2.92
CA ASP A 185 4.56 -25.37 -3.16
C ASP A 185 4.28 -25.17 -4.66
N PHE A 186 5.13 -25.69 -5.56
CA PHE A 186 4.99 -25.52 -7.02
C PHE A 186 3.66 -26.04 -7.56
N ASP A 187 3.23 -27.24 -7.14
CA ASP A 187 1.98 -27.85 -7.63
C ASP A 187 0.74 -27.02 -7.23
N GLN A 188 0.75 -26.43 -6.03
CA GLN A 188 -0.32 -25.56 -5.56
C GLN A 188 -0.33 -24.24 -6.33
N VAL A 189 0.84 -23.67 -6.62
CA VAL A 189 0.97 -22.46 -7.46
C VAL A 189 0.45 -22.71 -8.87
N ASP A 190 0.82 -23.83 -9.49
CA ASP A 190 0.33 -24.17 -10.82
C ASP A 190 -1.20 -24.36 -10.84
N LYS A 191 -1.76 -24.93 -9.77
CA LYS A 191 -3.22 -25.08 -9.60
C LYS A 191 -3.94 -23.74 -9.46
N ILE A 192 -3.45 -22.84 -8.60
CA ILE A 192 -4.10 -21.54 -8.39
C ILE A 192 -3.95 -20.62 -9.60
N ILE A 193 -2.85 -20.70 -10.36
CA ILE A 193 -2.69 -19.98 -11.63
C ILE A 193 -3.79 -20.42 -12.60
N ARG A 194 -3.94 -21.74 -12.85
CA ARG A 194 -5.01 -22.26 -13.72
C ARG A 194 -6.39 -21.75 -13.27
N SER A 195 -6.74 -22.00 -12.01
CA SER A 195 -8.04 -21.61 -11.48
C SER A 195 -8.31 -20.10 -11.56
N ALA A 196 -7.28 -19.27 -11.43
CA ALA A 196 -7.45 -17.83 -11.47
C ALA A 196 -7.64 -17.29 -12.89
N PHE A 197 -7.05 -17.94 -13.89
CA PHE A 197 -7.09 -17.50 -15.28
C PHE A 197 -8.17 -18.22 -16.12
N ASP A 198 -8.75 -19.32 -15.63
CA ASP A 198 -9.87 -20.03 -16.29
C ASP A 198 -11.05 -19.11 -16.66
N ASP A 199 -11.38 -18.13 -15.80
CA ASP A 199 -12.48 -17.16 -16.01
C ASP A 199 -11.99 -15.74 -16.37
N ALA A 200 -10.71 -15.56 -16.71
CA ALA A 200 -10.15 -14.23 -16.94
C ALA A 200 -10.38 -13.74 -18.38
N ASN A 201 -11.04 -12.59 -18.53
CA ASN A 201 -11.34 -11.94 -19.82
C ASN A 201 -10.11 -11.65 -20.71
N TYR A 202 -8.89 -11.70 -20.15
CA TYR A 202 -7.63 -11.40 -20.83
C TYR A 202 -6.56 -12.46 -20.51
N SER A 203 -6.95 -13.73 -20.40
CA SER A 203 -6.02 -14.85 -20.31
C SER A 203 -5.63 -15.35 -21.70
N THR A 204 -4.38 -15.79 -21.81
CA THR A 204 -3.85 -16.55 -22.94
C THR A 204 -4.04 -18.06 -22.77
N GLY A 205 -4.41 -18.51 -21.56
CA GLY A 205 -4.39 -19.92 -21.15
C GLY A 205 -2.97 -20.45 -20.86
N GLU A 206 -1.94 -19.62 -21.06
CA GLU A 206 -0.54 -20.03 -20.96
C GLU A 206 0.18 -19.54 -19.70
N GLU A 207 -0.52 -18.90 -18.77
CA GLU A 207 0.11 -18.26 -17.61
C GLU A 207 0.86 -19.28 -16.71
N GLU A 208 0.33 -20.50 -16.59
CA GLU A 208 1.02 -21.62 -15.91
C GLU A 208 2.33 -21.95 -16.63
N GLN A 209 2.31 -22.08 -17.95
CA GLN A 209 3.49 -22.45 -18.73
C GLN A 209 4.53 -21.32 -18.74
N LEU A 210 4.11 -20.06 -18.85
CA LEU A 210 4.98 -18.90 -18.71
C LEU A 210 5.73 -18.94 -17.37
N VAL A 211 5.01 -19.15 -16.26
CA VAL A 211 5.61 -19.25 -14.92
C VAL A 211 6.61 -20.39 -14.85
N ARG A 212 6.28 -21.57 -15.39
CA ARG A 212 7.21 -22.71 -15.45
C ARG A 212 8.46 -22.40 -16.29
N ARG A 213 8.32 -21.76 -17.45
CA ARG A 213 9.44 -21.36 -18.29
C ARG A 213 10.35 -20.38 -17.54
N LEU A 214 9.78 -19.33 -16.94
CA LEU A 214 10.52 -18.35 -16.16
C LEU A 214 11.28 -18.97 -14.99
N ARG A 215 10.63 -19.87 -14.25
CA ARG A 215 11.20 -20.56 -13.09
C ARG A 215 12.34 -21.50 -13.47
N ALA A 216 12.19 -22.23 -14.58
CA ALA A 216 13.22 -23.13 -15.11
C ALA A 216 14.39 -22.36 -15.74
N GLY A 217 14.12 -21.16 -16.26
CA GLY A 217 15.10 -20.29 -16.88
C GLY A 217 15.99 -19.55 -15.89
N ASN A 218 16.86 -18.71 -16.45
CA ASN A 218 17.62 -17.71 -15.70
C ASN A 218 17.65 -16.39 -16.48
N PRO A 219 16.49 -15.73 -16.66
CA PRO A 219 16.35 -14.53 -17.48
C PRO A 219 17.45 -13.50 -17.21
N PHE A 220 18.24 -13.17 -18.22
CA PHE A 220 19.35 -12.21 -18.12
C PHE A 220 20.31 -12.47 -16.92
N GLY A 221 20.48 -13.74 -16.53
CA GLY A 221 21.33 -14.15 -15.42
C GLY A 221 20.73 -13.95 -14.02
N ARG A 222 19.41 -13.70 -13.93
CA ARG A 222 18.68 -13.50 -12.68
C ARG A 222 17.54 -14.51 -12.55
N LYS A 223 17.54 -15.26 -11.45
CA LYS A 223 16.39 -16.10 -11.10
C LYS A 223 15.17 -15.21 -10.81
N PRO A 224 13.96 -15.63 -11.19
CA PRO A 224 12.75 -14.93 -10.80
C PRO A 224 12.60 -14.85 -9.27
N ILE A 225 11.95 -13.79 -8.82
CA ILE A 225 11.49 -13.65 -7.44
C ILE A 225 10.05 -14.16 -7.42
N GLU A 226 9.77 -15.15 -6.59
CA GLU A 226 8.44 -15.75 -6.47
C GLU A 226 7.98 -15.67 -5.02
N ILE A 227 6.79 -15.10 -4.80
CA ILE A 227 6.20 -14.88 -3.48
C ILE A 227 4.80 -15.48 -3.45
N VAL A 228 4.47 -16.17 -2.37
CA VAL A 228 3.16 -16.76 -2.11
C VAL A 228 2.50 -16.14 -0.89
N ALA A 229 1.18 -15.97 -0.95
CA ALA A 229 0.36 -15.68 0.20
C ALA A 229 -0.21 -17.00 0.75
N LYS A 230 0.07 -17.33 2.01
CA LYS A 230 -0.28 -18.63 2.61
C LYS A 230 -1.15 -18.48 3.85
N ARG A 231 -2.14 -19.36 3.99
CA ARG A 231 -2.86 -19.59 5.24
C ARG A 231 -2.56 -21.01 5.70
N GLY A 232 -1.66 -21.16 6.68
CA GLY A 232 -1.08 -22.47 6.99
C GLY A 232 -0.35 -23.04 5.77
N ASP A 233 -0.77 -24.22 5.29
CA ASP A 233 -0.20 -24.87 4.10
C ASP A 233 -0.95 -24.54 2.80
N GLU A 234 -2.05 -23.78 2.86
CA GLU A 234 -2.85 -23.41 1.70
C GLU A 234 -2.29 -22.14 1.04
N ILE A 235 -2.06 -22.18 -0.28
CA ILE A 235 -1.68 -21.00 -1.07
C ILE A 235 -2.95 -20.27 -1.54
N LEU A 236 -3.09 -19.01 -1.12
CA LEU A 236 -4.22 -18.13 -1.46
C LEU A 236 -3.88 -17.14 -2.57
N GLY A 237 -2.60 -16.99 -2.90
CA GLY A 237 -2.15 -16.10 -3.96
C GLY A 237 -0.66 -16.24 -4.25
N TYR A 238 -0.25 -15.69 -5.38
CA TYR A 238 1.08 -15.83 -5.93
C TYR A 238 1.46 -14.61 -6.78
N VAL A 239 2.73 -14.21 -6.75
CA VAL A 239 3.30 -13.20 -7.63
C VAL A 239 4.72 -13.57 -8.02
N ILE A 240 5.08 -13.24 -9.25
CA ILE A 240 6.44 -13.41 -9.77
C ILE A 240 6.98 -12.08 -10.32
N VAL A 241 8.27 -11.85 -10.09
CA VAL A 241 9.05 -10.81 -10.74
C VAL A 241 10.15 -11.48 -11.56
N SER A 242 10.13 -11.28 -12.87
CA SER A 242 11.16 -11.78 -13.79
C SER A 242 12.03 -10.64 -14.32
N ALA A 243 13.29 -10.93 -14.68
CA ALA A 243 14.18 -9.91 -15.20
C ALA A 243 13.87 -9.59 -16.67
N ALA A 244 14.02 -8.32 -17.01
CA ALA A 244 13.98 -7.79 -18.37
C ALA A 244 15.11 -6.75 -18.56
N THR A 245 15.27 -6.25 -19.78
CA THR A 245 16.26 -5.20 -20.06
C THR A 245 15.68 -4.05 -20.84
N VAL A 246 16.14 -2.82 -20.57
CA VAL A 246 15.87 -1.64 -21.40
C VAL A 246 17.19 -1.17 -22.00
N SER A 247 17.27 -1.04 -23.31
CA SER A 247 18.49 -0.60 -23.99
C SER A 247 18.21 0.40 -25.10
N ASP A 248 19.08 1.42 -25.22
CA ASP A 248 19.04 2.38 -26.31
C ASP A 248 19.98 2.00 -27.48
N ASN A 249 21.12 1.32 -27.27
CA ASN A 249 21.94 0.75 -28.37
C ASN A 249 23.17 -0.14 -28.04
N ARG A 250 23.50 -0.55 -26.79
CA ARG A 250 24.57 -1.57 -26.58
C ARG A 250 24.72 -2.23 -25.19
N THR A 251 24.28 -1.61 -24.11
CA THR A 251 24.26 -2.23 -22.76
C THR A 251 22.90 -1.96 -22.11
N GLY A 252 22.12 -3.01 -21.87
CA GLY A 252 20.78 -2.89 -21.30
C GLY A 252 20.80 -2.67 -19.79
N THR A 253 19.99 -1.75 -19.30
CA THR A 253 19.69 -1.60 -17.88
C THR A 253 18.75 -2.72 -17.46
N ALA A 254 19.13 -3.47 -16.41
CA ALA A 254 18.27 -4.50 -15.84
C ALA A 254 17.05 -3.88 -15.16
N VAL A 255 15.87 -4.37 -15.52
CA VAL A 255 14.57 -3.97 -14.97
C VAL A 255 13.79 -5.24 -14.61
N GLY A 256 12.76 -5.13 -13.79
CA GLY A 256 11.88 -6.26 -13.48
C GLY A 256 10.55 -6.17 -14.23
N VAL A 257 9.91 -7.31 -14.43
CA VAL A 257 8.51 -7.42 -14.87
C VAL A 257 7.75 -8.11 -13.76
N VAL A 258 6.76 -7.44 -13.17
CA VAL A 258 5.84 -8.05 -12.21
C VAL A 258 4.66 -8.66 -12.96
N GLY A 259 4.44 -9.95 -12.76
CA GLY A 259 3.35 -10.67 -13.40
C GLY A 259 3.71 -12.09 -13.83
N PRO A 260 2.77 -13.05 -13.72
CA PRO A 260 1.39 -12.87 -13.25
C PRO A 260 1.27 -12.56 -11.76
N VAL A 261 0.21 -11.82 -11.39
CA VAL A 261 -0.27 -11.64 -10.02
C VAL A 261 -1.57 -12.44 -9.91
N VAL A 262 -1.61 -13.37 -8.96
CA VAL A 262 -2.65 -14.38 -8.85
C VAL A 262 -3.23 -14.36 -7.46
N VAL A 263 -4.57 -14.35 -7.39
CA VAL A 263 -5.32 -14.52 -6.15
C VAL A 263 -6.39 -15.56 -6.42
N ASP A 264 -6.53 -16.48 -5.48
CA ASP A 264 -7.57 -17.50 -5.48
C ASP A 264 -8.93 -16.81 -5.70
N PRO A 265 -9.77 -17.28 -6.65
CA PRO A 265 -11.03 -16.62 -6.97
C PRO A 265 -11.94 -16.35 -5.76
N LEU A 266 -11.97 -17.25 -4.77
CA LEU A 266 -12.81 -17.12 -3.57
C LEU A 266 -12.26 -16.08 -2.58
N HIS A 267 -11.00 -15.66 -2.76
CA HIS A 267 -10.29 -14.74 -1.88
C HIS A 267 -9.99 -13.37 -2.53
N ARG A 268 -10.49 -13.13 -3.74
CA ARG A 268 -10.40 -11.82 -4.44
C ARG A 268 -11.20 -10.73 -3.72
N GLY A 269 -10.83 -9.48 -3.98
CA GLY A 269 -11.50 -8.30 -3.40
C GLY A 269 -11.19 -8.06 -1.91
N ARG A 270 -10.24 -8.81 -1.33
CA ARG A 270 -9.85 -8.75 0.09
C ARG A 270 -8.45 -8.19 0.33
N GLY A 271 -7.89 -7.47 -0.63
CA GLY A 271 -6.55 -6.86 -0.52
C GLY A 271 -5.35 -7.81 -0.76
N LEU A 272 -5.54 -9.12 -0.96
CA LEU A 272 -4.43 -10.07 -1.21
C LEU A 272 -3.56 -9.70 -2.42
N GLY A 273 -4.19 -9.37 -3.55
CA GLY A 273 -3.47 -9.02 -4.78
C GLY A 273 -2.67 -7.73 -4.62
N TRP A 274 -3.22 -6.77 -3.88
CA TRP A 274 -2.52 -5.56 -3.49
C TRP A 274 -1.26 -5.88 -2.71
N ARG A 275 -1.42 -6.70 -1.67
CA ARG A 275 -0.31 -7.05 -0.81
C ARG A 275 0.78 -7.81 -1.52
N LEU A 276 0.43 -8.74 -2.41
CA LEU A 276 1.39 -9.44 -3.25
C LEU A 276 2.24 -8.48 -4.09
N VAL A 277 1.62 -7.49 -4.73
CA VAL A 277 2.35 -6.48 -5.53
C VAL A 277 3.30 -5.67 -4.64
N GLU A 278 2.87 -5.23 -3.47
CA GLU A 278 3.76 -4.54 -2.53
C GLU A 278 4.96 -5.41 -2.10
N GLU A 279 4.73 -6.67 -1.76
CA GLU A 279 5.79 -7.61 -1.41
C GLU A 279 6.79 -7.78 -2.56
N ALA A 280 6.28 -7.97 -3.78
CA ALA A 280 7.08 -8.06 -4.99
C ALA A 280 7.94 -6.80 -5.22
N GLU A 281 7.36 -5.59 -5.07
CA GLU A 281 8.10 -4.34 -5.21
C GLU A 281 9.24 -4.19 -4.20
N ILE A 282 8.99 -4.59 -2.95
CA ILE A 282 10.01 -4.45 -1.90
C ILE A 282 11.14 -5.43 -2.11
N VAL A 283 10.84 -6.70 -2.39
CA VAL A 283 11.91 -7.65 -2.70
C VAL A 283 12.66 -7.22 -3.97
N ALA A 284 11.96 -6.69 -4.99
CA ALA A 284 12.61 -6.21 -6.20
C ALA A 284 13.58 -5.05 -5.93
N ARG A 285 13.23 -4.12 -5.02
CA ARG A 285 14.13 -3.05 -4.56
C ARG A 285 15.42 -3.65 -3.97
N PHE A 286 15.30 -4.60 -3.06
CA PHE A 286 16.45 -5.26 -2.42
C PHE A 286 17.28 -6.10 -3.41
N ALA A 287 16.65 -6.66 -4.43
CA ALA A 287 17.32 -7.36 -5.53
C ALA A 287 18.02 -6.41 -6.54
N GLY A 288 17.94 -5.10 -6.31
CA GLY A 288 18.63 -4.07 -7.09
C GLY A 288 17.88 -3.64 -8.35
N TYR A 289 16.59 -3.96 -8.49
CA TYR A 289 15.78 -3.41 -9.58
C TYR A 289 15.47 -1.94 -9.31
N GLY A 290 15.76 -1.09 -10.30
CA GLY A 290 15.40 0.33 -10.25
C GLY A 290 14.01 0.62 -10.78
N VAL A 291 13.50 -0.25 -11.64
CA VAL A 291 12.25 -0.08 -12.39
C VAL A 291 11.54 -1.43 -12.45
N LEU A 292 10.22 -1.41 -12.26
CA LEU A 292 9.35 -2.52 -12.61
C LEU A 292 8.44 -2.13 -13.76
N ALA A 293 8.15 -3.10 -14.62
CA ALA A 293 7.11 -3.02 -15.63
C ALA A 293 6.01 -4.05 -15.33
N ALA A 294 4.82 -3.80 -15.87
CA ALA A 294 3.69 -4.69 -15.79
C ALA A 294 2.87 -4.60 -17.09
N ILE A 295 2.16 -5.67 -17.42
CA ILE A 295 1.19 -5.69 -18.51
C ILE A 295 -0.19 -5.89 -17.89
N GLY A 296 -1.12 -4.94 -18.13
CA GLY A 296 -2.50 -5.06 -17.68
C GLY A 296 -3.22 -3.73 -17.56
N TRP A 297 -4.42 -3.76 -17.00
CA TRP A 297 -5.32 -2.60 -16.90
C TRP A 297 -4.74 -1.44 -16.08
N PRO A 298 -4.69 -0.20 -16.63
CA PRO A 298 -4.24 0.99 -15.90
C PRO A 298 -5.00 1.22 -14.61
N GLY A 299 -6.32 0.98 -14.60
CA GLY A 299 -7.14 1.16 -13.40
C GLY A 299 -6.66 0.35 -12.20
N TYR A 300 -6.03 -0.80 -12.42
CA TYR A 300 -5.40 -1.61 -11.38
C TYR A 300 -3.99 -1.10 -11.07
N TRP A 301 -3.14 -0.96 -12.09
CA TRP A 301 -1.72 -0.62 -11.91
C TRP A 301 -1.46 0.82 -11.43
N ASN A 302 -2.32 1.78 -11.79
CA ASN A 302 -2.23 3.17 -11.35
C ASN A 302 -2.34 3.29 -9.82
N GLN A 303 -3.07 2.39 -9.17
CA GLN A 303 -3.23 2.39 -7.71
C GLN A 303 -1.91 2.06 -7.01
N PHE A 304 -1.02 1.33 -7.68
CA PHE A 304 0.34 1.08 -7.19
C PHE A 304 1.31 2.18 -7.64
N GLY A 305 0.87 3.25 -8.30
CA GLY A 305 1.75 4.30 -8.82
C GLY A 305 2.54 3.90 -10.07
N TYR A 306 2.09 2.89 -10.81
CA TYR A 306 2.58 2.65 -12.17
C TYR A 306 1.92 3.65 -13.12
N ILE A 307 2.64 4.02 -14.18
CA ILE A 307 2.11 4.85 -15.26
C ILE A 307 2.43 4.22 -16.61
N ARG A 308 1.87 4.75 -17.71
CA ARG A 308 2.11 4.20 -19.05
C ARG A 308 3.59 4.32 -19.44
N SER A 309 4.16 3.26 -20.02
CA SER A 309 5.57 3.24 -20.44
C SER A 309 5.92 4.32 -21.46
N THR A 310 4.96 4.72 -22.28
CA THR A 310 5.11 5.74 -23.32
C THR A 310 5.38 7.13 -22.75
N GLU A 311 4.95 7.40 -21.52
CA GLU A 311 5.23 8.65 -20.80
C GLU A 311 6.73 8.78 -20.45
N PHE A 312 7.48 7.68 -20.51
CA PHE A 312 8.92 7.63 -20.29
C PHE A 312 9.75 7.27 -21.54
N GLY A 313 9.13 7.21 -22.72
CA GLY A 313 9.83 6.84 -23.96
C GLY A 313 10.27 5.37 -24.03
N VAL A 314 9.78 4.53 -23.12
CA VAL A 314 10.06 3.09 -23.13
C VAL A 314 9.04 2.38 -24.02
N LYS A 315 9.53 1.61 -24.99
CA LYS A 315 8.71 0.84 -25.93
C LYS A 315 8.99 -0.65 -25.83
N PRO A 316 7.98 -1.52 -25.79
CA PRO A 316 8.18 -2.96 -25.80
C PRO A 316 8.75 -3.43 -27.14
N ALA A 317 9.55 -4.50 -27.12
CA ALA A 317 10.17 -5.09 -28.30
C ALA A 317 9.16 -5.83 -29.21
N PHE A 318 7.98 -6.15 -28.69
CA PHE A 318 6.85 -6.72 -29.43
C PHE A 318 5.60 -5.86 -29.20
N GLU A 319 4.56 -6.10 -30.00
CA GLU A 319 3.34 -5.31 -29.96
C GLU A 319 2.56 -5.55 -28.66
N ILE A 320 2.43 -4.50 -27.86
CA ILE A 320 1.55 -4.43 -26.69
C ILE A 320 0.73 -3.16 -26.88
N THR A 321 -0.58 -3.23 -26.64
CA THR A 321 -1.42 -2.04 -26.62
C THR A 321 -0.80 -1.02 -25.66
N PRO A 322 -0.45 0.20 -26.12
CA PRO A 322 0.32 1.15 -25.31
C PRO A 322 -0.31 1.51 -23.96
N GLU A 323 -1.64 1.41 -23.87
CA GLU A 323 -2.38 1.65 -22.64
C GLU A 323 -2.16 0.57 -21.58
N PHE A 324 -1.81 -0.66 -21.95
CA PHE A 324 -1.65 -1.77 -20.99
C PHE A 324 -0.21 -1.98 -20.56
N PHE A 325 0.77 -1.30 -21.16
CA PHE A 325 2.16 -1.44 -20.75
C PHE A 325 2.54 -0.37 -19.73
N MET A 326 2.68 -0.81 -18.49
CA MET A 326 2.82 0.04 -17.31
C MET A 326 4.23 -0.06 -16.73
N VAL A 327 4.77 1.03 -16.19
CA VAL A 327 6.08 1.09 -15.53
C VAL A 327 6.03 1.90 -14.25
N LYS A 328 6.88 1.55 -13.29
CA LYS A 328 7.05 2.26 -12.03
C LYS A 328 8.53 2.38 -11.65
N GLU A 329 8.93 3.58 -11.27
CA GLU A 329 10.21 3.80 -10.58
C GLU A 329 10.16 3.18 -9.19
N LEU A 330 11.12 2.33 -8.87
CA LEU A 330 11.35 1.93 -7.50
C LEU A 330 12.13 3.04 -6.78
N TYR A 331 13.23 3.53 -7.35
CA TYR A 331 13.96 4.66 -6.77
C TYR A 331 13.68 5.95 -7.54
N PRO A 332 13.64 7.13 -6.88
CA PRO A 332 13.47 8.39 -7.59
C PRO A 332 14.48 8.53 -8.72
N SER A 333 14.00 8.92 -9.90
CA SER A 333 14.82 9.11 -11.11
C SER A 333 15.44 7.84 -11.69
N ALA A 334 14.98 6.65 -11.30
CA ALA A 334 15.44 5.40 -11.91
C ALA A 334 15.07 5.29 -13.40
N LEU A 335 13.94 5.87 -13.82
CA LEU A 335 13.47 5.88 -15.21
C LEU A 335 14.20 6.92 -16.07
N LEU A 336 14.80 7.98 -15.48
CA LEU A 336 15.65 8.93 -16.23
C LEU A 336 16.85 8.25 -16.91
N ARG A 337 17.24 7.06 -16.42
CA ARG A 337 18.33 6.26 -16.97
C ARG A 337 17.86 5.13 -17.88
N THR A 338 16.56 4.97 -18.10
CA THR A 338 15.97 3.89 -18.89
C THR A 338 15.17 4.48 -20.04
N ASN A 339 15.85 4.74 -21.16
CA ASN A 339 15.21 5.07 -22.42
C ASN A 339 15.53 3.97 -23.44
N GLY A 340 14.63 3.74 -24.40
CA GLY A 340 14.84 2.79 -25.48
C GLY A 340 13.87 1.60 -25.46
N THR A 341 14.35 0.47 -25.99
CA THR A 341 13.51 -0.71 -26.22
C THR A 341 13.54 -1.62 -25.00
N PHE A 342 12.37 -1.94 -24.47
CA PHE A 342 12.14 -2.92 -23.42
C PHE A 342 12.09 -4.33 -24.01
N ARG A 343 13.04 -5.16 -23.60
CA ARG A 343 13.16 -6.57 -24.02
C ARG A 343 12.80 -7.46 -22.86
N PHE A 344 11.69 -8.17 -23.02
CA PHE A 344 11.33 -9.31 -22.18
C PHE A 344 12.31 -10.46 -22.46
N PRO A 345 12.48 -11.39 -21.50
CA PRO A 345 13.26 -12.58 -21.76
C PRO A 345 12.47 -13.55 -22.67
N ASP A 346 13.16 -14.48 -23.32
CA ASP A 346 12.57 -15.33 -24.37
C ASP A 346 11.37 -16.16 -23.86
N GLU A 347 11.34 -16.45 -22.56
CA GLU A 347 10.26 -17.18 -21.90
C GLU A 347 8.88 -16.47 -21.99
N TRP A 348 8.85 -15.15 -22.20
CA TRP A 348 7.63 -14.35 -22.39
C TRP A 348 7.04 -14.43 -23.80
N GLN A 349 7.71 -15.08 -24.75
CA GLN A 349 7.14 -15.32 -26.06
C GLN A 349 6.01 -16.38 -25.91
N TYR A 350 4.79 -15.98 -26.23
CA TYR A 350 3.66 -16.89 -26.43
C TYR A 350 3.81 -17.48 -27.83
N ASP A 351 3.58 -18.79 -27.97
CA ASP A 351 3.58 -19.42 -29.31
C ASP A 351 2.46 -18.76 -30.13
N GLN A 352 2.84 -18.00 -31.15
CA GLN A 352 1.88 -17.47 -32.12
C GLN A 352 1.52 -18.60 -33.07
N GLU A 353 0.44 -19.32 -32.79
CA GLU A 353 -0.29 -20.09 -33.82
C GLU A 353 -1.27 -19.20 -34.60
#